data_AF-A0A9W8DDL1-F1
#
_entry.id   AF-A0A9W8DDL1-F1
#
_cell.length_a   1.000
_cell.length_b   1.000
_cell.length_c   1.000
_cell.angle_alpha   90.00
_cell.angle_beta   90.00
_cell.angle_gamma   90.00
#
_symmetry.space_group_name_H-M   'P 1'
#
loop_
_entity.id
_entity.type
_entity.pdbx_description
1 polymer ?
#
loop_
_entity_poly.entity_id
_entity_poly.type
_entity_poly.pdbx_seq_one_letter_code
_entity_poly.pdbx_strand_id
1 'polypeptide(L)'
;MVKFFALASAAATLLQSAYAHMSIISPPPRSGVVADEIYAPCGNGNTPTSNITTFAVEGNSEFVLRPGHGTGTLTFSYFTDLTVTNSSTAHLLKEVPVPKPDTYTTDIDFSKANLKSGDHIVVQAVYNATTDGKVELFYACFDVQLADEASSKDEGDATDGLDSTTSGASSISAIGSVVGLLAMAAAF
;
A
#
# COMPACT_ATOMS: atom_id res chain seq x y z
N MET A 1 53.66 -24.78 -20.97
CA MET A 1 53.25 -23.35 -20.95
C MET A 1 51.75 -23.30 -21.09
N VAL A 2 51.12 -22.64 -20.13
CA VAL A 2 49.67 -22.51 -19.93
C VAL A 2 49.06 -21.60 -21.01
N LYS A 3 47.85 -21.90 -21.49
CA LYS A 3 46.73 -20.95 -21.63
C LYS A 3 45.46 -21.63 -22.17
N PHE A 4 44.61 -22.05 -21.22
CA PHE A 4 43.16 -22.10 -21.40
C PHE A 4 42.62 -20.71 -21.08
N PHE A 5 41.98 -20.02 -22.02
CA PHE A 5 41.16 -18.85 -21.76
C PHE A 5 40.10 -18.74 -22.85
N ALA A 6 38.86 -19.08 -22.53
CA ALA A 6 37.65 -18.51 -23.12
C ALA A 6 36.43 -19.24 -22.55
N LEU A 7 36.02 -18.88 -21.33
CA LEU A 7 34.66 -19.16 -20.84
C LEU A 7 34.45 -18.35 -19.57
N ALA A 8 33.79 -17.20 -19.70
CA ALA A 8 32.87 -16.63 -18.70
C ALA A 8 32.60 -15.16 -19.03
N SER A 9 31.53 -14.90 -19.79
CA SER A 9 30.86 -13.59 -19.75
C SER A 9 29.51 -13.66 -20.47
N ALA A 10 28.54 -14.33 -19.86
CA ALA A 10 27.14 -14.29 -20.29
C ALA A 10 26.21 -14.59 -19.09
N ALA A 11 26.32 -13.80 -18.02
CA ALA A 11 25.38 -13.86 -16.90
C ALA A 11 25.41 -12.55 -16.11
N ALA A 12 24.90 -11.46 -16.68
CA ALA A 12 24.78 -10.19 -15.94
C ALA A 12 23.65 -9.25 -16.40
N THR A 13 22.68 -9.70 -17.21
CA THR A 13 21.64 -8.81 -17.77
C THR A 13 20.20 -9.10 -17.34
N LEU A 14 19.95 -10.02 -16.40
CA LEU A 14 18.58 -10.42 -16.04
C LEU A 14 17.98 -9.70 -14.81
N LEU A 15 18.64 -8.69 -14.22
CA LEU A 15 18.18 -8.05 -12.98
C LEU A 15 17.63 -6.62 -13.15
N GLN A 16 17.55 -6.08 -14.37
CA GLN A 16 17.11 -4.68 -14.59
C GLN A 16 15.62 -4.52 -14.97
N SER A 17 14.90 -5.60 -15.29
CA SER A 17 13.53 -5.50 -15.83
C SER A 17 12.45 -5.18 -14.81
N ALA A 18 12.72 -5.29 -13.50
CA ALA A 18 11.73 -5.00 -12.46
C ALA A 18 11.65 -3.51 -12.06
N TYR A 19 12.60 -2.67 -12.49
CA TYR A 19 12.68 -1.26 -12.11
C TYR A 19 12.09 -0.28 -13.14
N ALA A 20 11.67 -0.79 -14.30
CA ALA A 20 11.32 0.03 -15.46
C ALA A 20 9.83 0.40 -15.55
N HIS A 21 9.02 0.21 -14.51
CA HIS A 21 7.55 0.37 -14.62
C HIS A 21 7.03 1.30 -13.50
N MET A 22 6.63 0.78 -12.35
CA MET A 22 6.38 1.56 -11.13
C MET A 22 6.43 0.57 -9.96
N SER A 23 6.87 1.03 -8.79
CA SER A 23 6.91 0.21 -7.57
C SER A 23 6.05 0.82 -6.48
N ILE A 24 5.47 -0.04 -5.66
CA ILE A 24 4.57 0.32 -4.58
C ILE A 24 5.28 -0.02 -3.28
N ILE A 25 5.42 0.97 -2.40
CA ILE A 25 6.09 0.82 -1.10
C ILE A 25 5.04 0.68 0.00
N SER A 26 4.00 1.52 -0.01
CA SER A 26 2.90 1.47 0.95
C SER A 26 1.63 2.10 0.37
N PRO A 27 0.43 1.60 0.67
CA PRO A 27 0.16 0.31 1.34
C PRO A 27 0.37 -0.89 0.40
N PRO A 28 0.32 -2.14 0.90
CA PRO A 28 0.39 -3.33 0.05
C PRO A 28 -0.73 -3.32 -1.01
N PRO A 29 -0.42 -3.55 -2.29
CA PRO A 29 -1.43 -3.55 -3.34
C PRO A 29 -2.18 -4.90 -3.42
N ARG A 30 -3.35 -4.88 -4.08
CA ARG A 30 -4.11 -6.08 -4.46
C ARG A 30 -3.28 -7.04 -5.30
N SER A 31 -2.58 -6.49 -6.28
CA SER A 31 -1.75 -7.21 -7.23
C SER A 31 -0.50 -6.39 -7.53
N GLY A 32 0.45 -6.97 -8.27
CA GLY A 32 1.57 -6.20 -8.81
C GLY A 32 1.10 -5.04 -9.69
N VAL A 33 2.01 -4.10 -9.95
CA VAL A 33 1.79 -3.05 -10.95
C VAL A 33 1.72 -3.66 -12.33
N VAL A 34 0.73 -3.26 -13.11
CA VAL A 34 0.62 -3.67 -14.51
C VAL A 34 0.69 -2.47 -15.44
N ALA A 35 1.46 -2.61 -16.51
CA ALA A 35 1.68 -1.60 -17.55
C ALA A 35 0.74 -1.83 -18.73
N ASP A 36 0.27 -0.73 -19.34
CA ASP A 36 -0.43 -0.71 -20.63
C ASP A 36 -1.62 -1.66 -20.72
N GLU A 37 -2.34 -1.85 -19.61
CA GLU A 37 -3.60 -2.55 -19.66
C GLU A 37 -4.64 -1.67 -20.32
N ILE A 38 -4.92 -1.99 -21.58
CA ILE A 38 -5.64 -1.10 -22.48
C ILE A 38 -7.08 -0.83 -21.97
N TYR A 39 -7.68 -1.66 -21.10
CA TYR A 39 -9.13 -1.55 -20.82
C TYR A 39 -9.64 -2.08 -19.47
N ALA A 40 -8.81 -2.32 -18.45
CA ALA A 40 -9.32 -2.81 -17.16
C ALA A 40 -8.85 -1.92 -15.99
N PRO A 41 -9.75 -1.54 -15.06
CA PRO A 41 -9.34 -0.93 -13.81
C PRO A 41 -8.45 -1.91 -13.03
N CYS A 42 -7.71 -1.38 -12.06
CA CYS A 42 -6.85 -2.18 -11.20
C CYS A 42 -5.79 -3.08 -11.87
N GLY A 43 -5.46 -2.87 -13.15
CA GLY A 43 -4.47 -3.74 -13.82
C GLY A 43 -4.90 -5.22 -13.79
N ASN A 44 -6.18 -5.50 -14.06
CA ASN A 44 -6.83 -6.81 -13.99
C ASN A 44 -6.92 -7.42 -12.58
N GLY A 45 -6.41 -6.74 -11.54
CA GLY A 45 -6.61 -7.04 -10.12
C GLY A 45 -8.01 -6.64 -9.62
N ASN A 46 -9.05 -7.03 -10.36
CA ASN A 46 -10.41 -6.54 -10.19
C ASN A 46 -11.09 -7.06 -8.92
N THR A 47 -10.73 -8.25 -8.44
CA THR A 47 -11.37 -8.86 -7.28
C THR A 47 -10.70 -8.45 -5.96
N PRO A 48 -11.45 -8.37 -4.85
CA PRO A 48 -10.89 -8.10 -3.52
C PRO A 48 -9.86 -9.14 -3.09
N THR A 49 -8.90 -8.71 -2.27
CA THR A 49 -7.87 -9.58 -1.70
C THR A 49 -7.92 -9.56 -0.17
N SER A 50 -7.12 -10.41 0.47
CA SER A 50 -6.93 -10.35 1.93
C SER A 50 -6.01 -9.21 2.38
N ASN A 51 -5.36 -8.50 1.45
CA ASN A 51 -4.40 -7.44 1.75
C ASN A 51 -5.08 -6.10 2.03
N ILE A 52 -6.08 -6.12 2.92
CA ILE A 52 -6.82 -4.93 3.31
C ILE A 52 -5.96 -4.09 4.26
N THR A 53 -5.84 -2.79 3.99
CA THR A 53 -5.16 -1.84 4.86
C THR A 53 -6.17 -0.92 5.51
N THR A 54 -6.10 -0.78 6.84
CA THR A 54 -7.00 0.11 7.56
C THR A 54 -6.41 1.51 7.61
N PHE A 55 -7.18 2.50 7.17
CA PHE A 55 -6.83 3.90 7.26
C PHE A 55 -7.83 4.67 8.11
N ALA A 56 -7.36 5.73 8.76
CA ALA A 56 -8.25 6.67 9.41
C ALA A 56 -9.03 7.44 8.34
N VAL A 57 -10.31 7.70 8.61
CA VAL A 57 -11.14 8.55 7.76
C VAL A 57 -10.58 9.97 7.74
N GLU A 58 -10.26 10.50 8.92
CA GLU A 58 -9.66 11.82 9.10
C GLU A 58 -8.14 11.73 9.17
N GLY A 59 -7.48 12.76 8.67
CA GLY A 59 -6.02 12.89 8.73
C GLY A 59 -5.33 12.56 7.42
N ASN A 60 -4.06 12.16 7.52
CA ASN A 60 -3.16 11.98 6.39
C ASN A 60 -2.84 10.49 6.24
N SER A 61 -3.60 9.79 5.41
CA SER A 61 -3.33 8.39 5.07
C SER A 61 -2.26 8.33 4.00
N GLU A 62 -1.12 7.72 4.32
CA GLU A 62 0.07 7.75 3.49
C GLU A 62 0.02 6.71 2.36
N PHE A 63 0.31 7.17 1.14
CA PHE A 63 0.59 6.34 -0.02
C PHE A 63 2.01 6.65 -0.51
N VAL A 64 2.85 5.63 -0.61
CA VAL A 64 4.24 5.72 -1.05
C VAL A 64 4.42 4.89 -2.31
N LEU A 65 4.56 5.58 -3.44
CA LEU A 65 4.77 4.96 -4.76
C LEU A 65 6.06 5.51 -5.36
N ARG A 66 6.72 4.71 -6.20
CA ARG A 66 7.96 5.09 -6.88
C ARG A 66 7.84 4.77 -8.37
N PRO A 67 7.40 5.73 -9.19
CA PRO A 67 7.49 5.70 -10.64
C PRO A 67 8.91 5.38 -11.13
N GLY A 68 9.05 4.47 -12.11
CA GLY A 68 10.36 4.00 -12.58
C GLY A 68 10.99 4.90 -13.66
N HIS A 69 10.16 5.56 -14.46
CA HIS A 69 10.57 6.37 -15.61
C HIS A 69 9.49 7.39 -15.99
N GLY A 70 9.81 8.26 -16.94
CA GLY A 70 8.89 9.24 -17.49
C GLY A 70 8.58 10.42 -16.57
N THR A 71 7.77 11.34 -17.10
CA THR A 71 7.16 12.44 -16.36
C THR A 71 5.65 12.37 -16.53
N GLY A 72 4.87 12.85 -15.58
CA GLY A 72 3.42 12.76 -15.67
C GLY A 72 2.72 13.12 -14.38
N THR A 73 1.66 12.40 -14.08
CA THR A 73 0.79 12.59 -12.94
C THR A 73 0.42 11.23 -12.35
N LEU A 74 0.53 11.12 -11.02
CA LEU A 74 -0.08 10.06 -10.24
C LEU A 74 -1.48 10.50 -9.85
N THR A 75 -2.50 9.84 -10.37
CA THR A 75 -3.91 10.09 -10.05
C THR A 75 -4.41 9.02 -9.11
N PHE A 76 -4.89 9.42 -7.93
CA PHE A 76 -5.54 8.57 -6.96
C PHE A 76 -7.05 8.76 -7.06
N SER A 77 -7.78 7.66 -7.20
CA SER A 77 -9.23 7.61 -7.17
C SER A 77 -9.71 6.49 -6.26
N TYR A 78 -10.99 6.49 -5.91
CA TYR A 78 -11.62 5.37 -5.20
C TYR A 78 -12.86 4.83 -5.91
N PHE A 79 -13.16 3.58 -5.60
CA PHE A 79 -14.40 2.89 -5.94
C PHE A 79 -15.06 2.38 -4.65
N THR A 80 -16.39 2.44 -4.60
CA THR A 80 -17.18 1.78 -3.55
C THR A 80 -17.46 0.31 -3.89
N ASP A 81 -17.39 -0.05 -5.17
CA ASP A 81 -17.46 -1.45 -5.60
C ASP A 81 -16.16 -2.17 -5.23
N LEU A 82 -16.25 -3.22 -4.42
CA LEU A 82 -15.06 -4.00 -4.06
C LEU A 82 -14.55 -4.84 -5.24
N THR A 83 -15.45 -5.30 -6.11
CA THR A 83 -15.06 -5.89 -7.40
C THR A 83 -15.12 -4.80 -8.47
N VAL A 84 -13.97 -4.30 -8.89
CA VAL A 84 -13.88 -3.16 -9.81
C VAL A 84 -14.03 -3.65 -11.24
N THR A 85 -14.87 -2.98 -12.02
CA THR A 85 -15.15 -3.32 -13.43
C THR A 85 -15.17 -2.06 -14.28
N ASN A 86 -15.27 -2.19 -15.60
CA ASN A 86 -15.43 -1.04 -16.50
C ASN A 86 -16.72 -0.24 -16.28
N SER A 87 -17.71 -0.80 -15.56
CA SER A 87 -18.92 -0.08 -15.15
C SER A 87 -18.80 0.59 -13.78
N SER A 88 -17.74 0.31 -13.02
CA SER A 88 -17.54 0.91 -11.70
C SER A 88 -17.20 2.39 -11.84
N THR A 89 -17.79 3.21 -10.96
CA THR A 89 -17.57 4.66 -10.99
C THR A 89 -16.36 5.02 -10.14
N ALA A 90 -15.35 5.62 -10.77
CA ALA A 90 -14.18 6.14 -10.08
C ALA A 90 -14.46 7.56 -9.57
N HIS A 91 -14.09 7.82 -8.31
CA HIS A 91 -14.18 9.14 -7.69
C HIS A 91 -12.77 9.66 -7.39
N LEU A 92 -12.45 10.85 -7.88
CA LEU A 92 -11.11 11.43 -7.70
C LEU A 92 -10.83 11.73 -6.22
N LEU A 93 -9.65 11.34 -5.75
CA LEU A 93 -9.11 11.70 -4.43
C LEU A 93 -8.04 12.79 -4.55
N LYS A 94 -7.04 12.57 -5.41
CA LYS A 94 -5.86 13.43 -5.48
C LYS A 94 -5.09 13.24 -6.79
N GLU A 95 -4.42 14.29 -7.23
CA GLU A 95 -3.45 14.24 -8.32
C GLU A 95 -2.10 14.75 -7.84
N VAL A 96 -1.03 14.07 -8.22
CA VAL A 96 0.34 14.39 -7.80
C VAL A 96 1.22 14.48 -9.04
N PRO A 97 1.81 15.65 -9.34
CA PRO A 97 2.70 15.79 -10.47
C PRO A 97 4.02 15.04 -10.22
N VAL A 98 4.45 14.29 -11.22
CA VAL A 98 5.70 13.52 -11.27
C VAL A 98 6.61 14.16 -12.31
N PRO A 99 7.38 15.21 -11.97
CA PRO A 99 8.29 15.87 -12.91
C PRO A 99 9.53 15.03 -13.27
N LYS A 100 9.82 13.98 -12.49
CA LYS A 100 10.92 13.05 -12.71
C LYS A 100 10.67 11.73 -11.96
N PRO A 101 11.33 10.63 -12.31
CA PRO A 101 11.27 9.40 -11.51
C PRO A 101 11.89 9.61 -10.12
N ASP A 102 11.13 9.33 -9.07
CA ASP A 102 11.54 9.42 -7.67
C ASP A 102 10.53 8.67 -6.78
N THR A 103 10.78 8.62 -5.47
CA THR A 103 9.77 8.19 -4.49
C THR A 103 8.83 9.34 -4.16
N TYR A 104 7.53 9.10 -4.30
CA TYR A 104 6.46 10.06 -4.01
C TYR A 104 5.64 9.57 -2.82
N THR A 105 5.74 10.31 -1.72
CA THR A 105 4.87 10.17 -0.55
C THR A 105 3.70 11.11 -0.68
N THR A 106 2.49 10.57 -0.62
CA THR A 106 1.24 11.30 -0.81
C THR A 106 0.27 10.99 0.30
N ASP A 107 -0.15 12.03 1.01
CA ASP A 107 -1.21 11.91 2.00
C ASP A 107 -2.59 12.12 1.39
N ILE A 108 -3.53 11.26 1.75
CA ILE A 108 -4.95 11.35 1.38
C ILE A 108 -5.79 11.47 2.66
N ASP A 109 -6.67 12.46 2.66
CA ASP A 109 -7.67 12.69 3.70
C ASP A 109 -9.04 12.27 3.17
N PHE A 110 -9.52 11.11 3.62
CA PHE A 110 -10.74 10.48 3.10
C PHE A 110 -12.01 11.22 3.55
N SER A 111 -11.95 11.98 4.64
CA SER A 111 -13.07 12.81 5.11
C SER A 111 -13.52 13.84 4.07
N LYS A 112 -12.58 14.35 3.26
CA LYS A 112 -12.86 15.28 2.16
C LYS A 112 -13.63 14.66 1.00
N ALA A 113 -13.65 13.34 0.91
CA ALA A 113 -14.34 12.58 -0.13
C ALA A 113 -15.74 12.09 0.27
N ASN A 114 -16.27 12.58 1.41
CA ASN A 114 -17.55 12.16 1.99
C ASN A 114 -17.60 10.65 2.33
N LEU A 115 -16.44 10.08 2.66
CA LEU A 115 -16.29 8.73 3.16
C LEU A 115 -16.35 8.72 4.69
N LYS A 116 -16.75 7.60 5.28
CA LYS A 116 -16.96 7.45 6.72
C LYS A 116 -16.35 6.16 7.26
N SER A 117 -16.22 6.11 8.58
CA SER A 117 -15.74 4.93 9.30
C SER A 117 -16.67 3.75 8.99
N GLY A 118 -16.08 2.58 8.75
CA GLY A 118 -16.76 1.38 8.30
C GLY A 118 -16.86 1.22 6.78
N ASP A 119 -16.58 2.25 5.98
CA ASP A 119 -16.54 2.10 4.52
C ASP A 119 -15.37 1.21 4.09
N HIS A 120 -15.67 0.21 3.26
CA HIS A 120 -14.67 -0.61 2.57
C HIS A 120 -14.64 -0.15 1.11
N ILE A 121 -13.47 0.32 0.67
CA ILE A 121 -13.28 0.91 -0.65
C ILE A 121 -12.06 0.31 -1.34
N VAL A 122 -11.97 0.57 -2.64
CA VAL A 122 -10.78 0.29 -3.44
C VAL A 122 -10.17 1.60 -3.85
N VAL A 123 -8.93 1.86 -3.43
CA VAL A 123 -8.18 3.01 -3.95
C VAL A 123 -7.39 2.55 -5.16
N GLN A 124 -7.47 3.28 -6.27
CA GLN A 124 -6.68 3.05 -7.47
C GLN A 124 -5.69 4.19 -7.66
N ALA A 125 -4.42 3.85 -7.86
CA ALA A 125 -3.42 4.77 -8.38
C ALA A 125 -3.19 4.47 -9.88
N VAL A 126 -3.23 5.53 -10.69
CA VAL A 126 -2.87 5.50 -12.10
C VAL A 126 -1.71 6.45 -12.32
N TYR A 127 -0.61 5.95 -12.88
CA TYR A 127 0.48 6.79 -13.34
C TYR A 127 0.45 6.91 -14.86
N ASN A 128 0.34 8.13 -15.39
CA ASN A 128 0.42 8.40 -16.83
C ASN A 128 1.82 8.86 -17.25
N ALA A 129 2.77 7.92 -17.27
CA ALA A 129 4.14 8.21 -17.61
C ALA A 129 4.26 8.68 -19.06
N THR A 130 4.91 9.82 -19.27
CA THR A 130 5.26 10.34 -20.58
C THR A 130 6.76 10.25 -20.78
N THR A 131 7.19 9.47 -21.78
CA THR A 131 8.60 9.35 -22.18
C THR A 131 8.70 9.56 -23.68
N ASP A 132 9.53 10.50 -24.13
CA ASP A 132 9.72 10.83 -25.55
C ASP A 132 8.40 11.07 -26.32
N GLY A 133 7.42 11.69 -25.64
CA GLY A 133 6.10 12.00 -26.20
C GLY A 133 5.12 10.81 -26.28
N LYS A 134 5.50 9.64 -25.77
CA LYS A 134 4.62 8.47 -25.62
C LYS A 134 4.08 8.39 -24.21
N VAL A 135 2.78 8.13 -24.07
CA VAL A 135 2.11 7.94 -22.79
C VAL A 135 1.96 6.45 -22.52
N GLU A 136 2.41 6.01 -21.36
CA GLU A 136 2.25 4.67 -20.80
C GLU A 136 1.43 4.79 -19.51
N LEU A 137 0.52 3.84 -19.29
CA LEU A 137 -0.36 3.85 -18.12
C LEU A 137 0.01 2.70 -17.18
N PHE A 138 0.24 3.02 -15.92
CA PHE A 138 0.51 2.03 -14.87
C PHE A 138 -0.60 2.05 -13.84
N TYR A 139 -1.09 0.87 -13.50
CA TYR A 139 -2.24 0.71 -12.60
C TYR A 139 -1.84 -0.03 -11.34
N ALA A 140 -2.41 0.41 -10.22
CA ALA A 140 -2.31 -0.25 -8.93
C ALA A 140 -3.62 -0.05 -8.17
N CYS A 141 -4.10 -1.09 -7.49
CA CYS A 141 -5.25 -0.98 -6.59
C CYS A 141 -4.90 -1.44 -5.18
N PHE A 142 -5.59 -0.86 -4.21
CA PHE A 142 -5.39 -1.07 -2.78
C PHE A 142 -6.75 -1.32 -2.14
N ASP A 143 -6.86 -2.42 -1.40
CA ASP A 143 -8.01 -2.67 -0.53
C ASP A 143 -7.88 -1.81 0.73
N VAL A 144 -8.85 -0.94 0.97
CA VAL A 144 -8.83 -0.01 2.10
C VAL A 144 -10.10 -0.15 2.94
N GLN A 145 -9.91 -0.38 4.23
CA GLN A 145 -10.97 -0.28 5.22
C GLN A 145 -10.81 1.06 5.96
N LEU A 146 -11.84 1.88 5.97
CA LEU A 146 -11.83 3.13 6.74
C LEU A 146 -12.33 2.88 8.16
N ALA A 147 -11.67 3.51 9.11
CA ALA A 147 -11.99 3.47 10.54
C ALA A 147 -11.81 4.87 11.16
N ASP A 148 -12.31 5.08 12.36
CA ASP A 148 -12.16 6.36 13.07
C ASP A 148 -10.68 6.63 13.40
N GLU A 149 -9.91 5.56 13.65
CA GLU A 149 -8.47 5.60 13.91
C GLU A 149 -7.76 4.61 12.97
N ALA A 150 -6.58 4.97 12.49
CA ALA A 150 -5.77 4.08 11.68
C ALA A 150 -5.24 2.92 12.56
N SER A 151 -5.33 1.67 12.08
CA SER A 151 -4.60 0.60 12.74
C SER A 151 -3.14 0.68 12.29
N SER A 152 -2.21 0.82 13.23
CA SER A 152 -0.81 0.47 12.98
C SER A 152 -0.78 -1.00 12.58
N LYS A 153 -0.53 -1.32 11.30
CA LYS A 153 -0.20 -2.70 10.92
C LYS A 153 1.14 -3.01 11.58
N ASP A 154 1.05 -3.82 12.63
CA ASP A 154 2.18 -4.58 13.17
C ASP A 154 2.77 -5.38 12.01
N GLU A 155 4.06 -5.21 11.74
CA GLU A 155 4.77 -6.08 10.81
C GLU A 155 4.70 -7.49 11.38
N GLY A 156 3.89 -8.35 10.73
CA GLY A 156 3.84 -9.76 11.06
C GLY A 156 5.21 -10.39 10.88
N ASP A 157 5.94 -10.49 11.99
CA ASP A 157 7.08 -11.37 12.19
C ASP A 157 6.74 -12.75 11.64
N ALA A 158 7.48 -13.17 10.62
CA ALA A 158 7.40 -14.49 10.06
C ALA A 158 7.87 -15.48 11.13
N THR A 159 6.90 -16.03 11.86
CA THR A 159 7.10 -17.18 12.74
C THR A 159 7.46 -18.40 11.89
N ASP A 160 8.76 -18.66 11.74
CA ASP A 160 9.24 -20.00 11.43
C ASP A 160 9.31 -20.78 12.75
N GLY A 161 8.44 -21.78 12.83
CA GLY A 161 8.31 -22.64 14.00
C GLY A 161 9.54 -23.49 14.25
N LEU A 162 9.87 -23.65 15.53
CA LEU A 162 10.41 -24.91 16.03
C LEU A 162 9.66 -25.30 17.30
N ASP A 163 8.96 -26.42 17.19
CA ASP A 163 8.39 -27.23 18.27
C ASP A 163 9.38 -27.40 19.44
N SER A 164 8.88 -27.25 20.67
CA SER A 164 9.16 -28.22 21.72
C SER A 164 8.14 -28.12 22.86
N THR A 165 7.77 -29.31 23.31
CA THR A 165 6.61 -29.66 24.12
C THR A 165 6.80 -29.31 25.61
N THR A 166 5.66 -29.12 26.29
CA THR A 166 5.36 -29.43 27.70
C THR A 166 5.67 -28.37 28.77
N SER A 167 4.58 -27.93 29.41
CA SER A 167 4.32 -27.95 30.87
C SER A 167 3.82 -26.59 31.35
N GLY A 168 2.59 -26.59 31.86
CA GLY A 168 1.92 -25.38 32.34
C GLY A 168 2.57 -24.77 33.57
N ALA A 169 2.21 -23.52 33.82
CA ALA A 169 1.91 -22.99 35.13
C ALA A 169 1.25 -21.62 34.96
N SER A 170 0.06 -21.48 35.53
CA SER A 170 -0.51 -20.18 35.89
C SER A 170 0.50 -19.39 36.70
N SER A 171 0.65 -18.09 36.43
CA SER A 171 1.14 -17.13 37.42
C SER A 171 0.67 -15.73 37.07
N ILE A 172 -0.33 -15.29 37.82
CA ILE A 172 -0.60 -13.90 38.15
C ILE A 172 0.69 -13.32 38.76
N SER A 173 1.11 -12.14 38.32
CA SER A 173 1.92 -11.27 39.17
C SER A 173 1.53 -9.82 38.93
N ALA A 174 0.79 -9.30 39.90
CA ALA A 174 0.62 -7.89 40.17
C ALA A 174 1.77 -7.42 41.06
N ILE A 175 2.43 -6.33 40.68
CA ILE A 175 3.11 -5.36 41.57
C ILE A 175 3.47 -4.16 40.68
N GLY A 176 3.10 -2.92 40.95
CA GLY A 176 2.43 -2.33 42.10
C GLY A 176 2.90 -0.88 42.26
N SER A 177 1.94 0.05 42.35
CA SER A 177 1.93 1.36 43.02
C SER A 177 3.09 2.36 42.74
N VAL A 178 2.89 3.69 42.78
CA VAL A 178 2.59 4.50 43.97
C VAL A 178 1.92 5.83 43.58
N VAL A 179 0.69 6.02 44.09
CA VAL A 179 0.12 7.15 44.86
C VAL A 179 0.18 8.60 44.35
N GLY A 180 -1.01 9.22 44.35
CA GLY A 180 -1.26 10.67 44.56
C GLY A 180 -2.70 11.06 44.18
N LEU A 181 -3.73 10.76 44.98
CA LEU A 181 -4.37 11.67 45.98
C LEU A 181 -4.93 12.96 45.30
N LEU A 182 -6.23 13.30 45.24
CA LEU A 182 -7.16 13.59 46.35
C LEU A 182 -8.57 14.00 45.83
N ALA A 183 -9.64 13.60 46.54
CA ALA A 183 -11.03 14.15 46.69
C ALA A 183 -11.94 14.34 45.44
N MET A 184 -13.14 13.76 45.27
CA MET A 184 -14.34 13.48 46.10
C MET A 184 -15.34 14.65 46.23
N ALA A 185 -16.51 14.53 45.56
CA ALA A 185 -17.89 14.91 45.95
C ALA A 185 -18.75 14.99 44.66
N ALA A 186 -19.66 14.07 44.33
CA ALA A 186 -20.95 13.73 44.92
C ALA A 186 -22.05 14.82 44.79
N ALA A 187 -23.01 14.52 43.90
CA ALA A 187 -24.46 14.74 43.97
C ALA A 187 -25.01 16.17 44.16
N PHE A 188 -25.71 16.66 43.13
CA PHE A 188 -27.18 16.69 43.07
C PHE A 188 -27.63 16.63 41.60
#